data_AF-T1HDL7-F1
#
_entry.id   AF-T1HDL7-F1
#
_cell.length_a   1.000
_cell.length_b   1.000
_cell.length_c   1.000
_cell.angle_alpha   90.00
_cell.angle_beta   90.00
_cell.angle_gamma   90.00
#
_symmetry.space_group_name_H-M   'P 1'
#
loop_
_entity.id
_entity.type
_entity.pdbx_description
1 polymer ?
#
loop_
_entity_poly.entity_id
_entity_poly.type
_entity_poly.pdbx_seq_one_letter_code
_entity_poly.pdbx_strand_id
1 'polypeptide(L)'
;MNTFLAIAFFFRILTFAFAIDGGADDDDDDDGLTKCDDVQPMNDFDSDKYFEKLTHVYTTHSRGGDRLGVCLELKTSKDSSGAISYNYEFNGNGKPEDWIKAYTVNCTGTEDSEHKGQFSFDCTQKLDLDLESIKEDLLKEAKTDKEKAEVEEGIKNTDEGVHKDEFPLKVAVLSTDYKEYALIHSCADMKIENTTYLVDNYVVFNVKEDAELPEEVKQKFKGYGWQENKFVTREICKNAEIKK
;
A
#
# COMPACT_ATOMS: atom_id res chain seq x y z
N MET A 1 24.29 28.28 4.55
CA MET A 1 23.97 27.32 5.61
C MET A 1 22.45 27.24 5.71
N ASN A 2 21.77 26.95 4.59
CA ASN A 2 20.34 27.30 4.45
C ASN A 2 19.51 26.19 3.78
N THR A 3 20.06 25.47 2.79
CA THR A 3 19.32 24.42 2.07
C THR A 3 19.01 23.20 2.94
N PHE A 4 19.95 22.78 3.80
CA PHE A 4 19.76 21.62 4.70
C PHE A 4 18.72 21.86 5.82
N LEU A 5 18.55 23.10 6.28
CA LEU A 5 17.55 23.42 7.31
C LEU A 5 16.13 23.45 6.73
N ALA A 6 15.96 24.01 5.52
CA ALA A 6 14.67 24.04 4.83
C ALA A 6 14.19 22.63 4.47
N ILE A 7 15.09 21.77 3.99
CA ILE A 7 14.81 20.36 3.70
C ILE A 7 14.40 19.60 4.97
N ALA A 8 15.13 19.77 6.08
CA ALA A 8 14.81 19.09 7.34
C ALA A 8 13.49 19.56 7.96
N PHE A 9 13.11 20.83 7.79
CA PHE A 9 11.82 21.35 8.28
C PHE A 9 10.66 20.89 7.40
N PHE A 10 10.86 20.86 6.08
CA PHE A 10 9.91 20.28 5.10
C PHE A 10 9.61 18.82 5.45
N PHE A 11 10.65 17.99 5.62
CA PHE A 11 10.49 16.58 5.96
C PHE A 11 9.89 16.35 7.35
N ARG A 12 10.22 17.20 8.35
CA ARG A 12 9.63 17.12 9.69
C ARG A 12 8.12 17.39 9.72
N ILE A 13 7.59 18.18 8.78
CA ILE A 13 6.13 18.39 8.68
C ILE A 13 5.49 17.33 7.78
N LEU A 14 6.18 16.86 6.72
CA LEU A 14 5.75 15.68 5.97
C LEU A 14 5.61 14.45 6.89
N THR A 15 6.49 14.24 7.86
CA THR A 15 6.37 13.11 8.80
C THR A 15 5.10 13.16 9.65
N PHE A 16 4.51 14.34 9.91
CA PHE A 16 3.21 14.43 10.58
C PHE A 16 2.05 14.08 9.65
N ALA A 17 2.18 14.33 8.34
CA ALA A 17 1.14 14.04 7.36
C ALA A 17 1.20 12.59 6.81
N PHE A 18 2.37 11.92 6.82
CA PHE A 18 2.51 10.48 6.51
C PHE A 18 2.42 9.60 7.76
N ALA A 19 1.93 10.11 8.89
CA ALA A 19 1.29 9.22 9.84
C ALA A 19 0.07 8.65 9.12
N ILE A 20 0.29 7.62 8.31
CA ILE A 20 -0.72 6.69 7.84
C ILE A 20 -1.38 6.29 9.14
N ASP A 21 -2.53 6.89 9.41
CA ASP A 21 -3.45 6.48 10.46
C ASP A 21 -3.86 5.10 9.99
N GLY A 22 -3.02 4.11 10.32
CA GLY A 22 -3.26 2.71 10.02
C GLY A 22 -4.50 2.40 10.80
N GLY A 23 -5.64 2.50 10.10
CA GLY A 23 -6.94 2.77 10.69
C GLY A 23 -7.06 2.05 12.01
N ALA A 24 -6.94 2.82 13.09
CA ALA A 24 -7.14 2.31 14.42
C ALA A 24 -8.58 1.78 14.43
N ASP A 25 -8.72 0.46 14.40
CA ASP A 25 -9.92 -0.16 14.91
C ASP A 25 -10.12 0.45 16.32
N ASP A 26 -11.33 0.94 16.61
CA ASP A 26 -11.77 1.46 17.91
C ASP A 26 -11.72 0.40 19.05
N ASP A 27 -10.83 -0.59 18.95
CA ASP A 27 -10.50 -1.53 20.01
C ASP A 27 -9.31 -0.94 20.77
N ASP A 28 -9.56 -0.51 22.01
CA ASP A 28 -8.71 0.20 23.01
C ASP A 28 -7.33 -0.43 23.35
N ASP A 29 -6.69 -1.18 22.44
CA ASP A 29 -5.35 -1.75 22.60
C ASP A 29 -4.40 -1.16 21.54
N ASP A 30 -4.07 0.14 21.70
CA ASP A 30 -2.96 0.85 21.04
C ASP A 30 -1.59 0.31 21.51
N ASP A 31 -1.38 -0.99 21.34
CA ASP A 31 -0.05 -1.59 21.29
C ASP A 31 0.34 -1.60 19.81
N GLY A 32 0.93 -0.49 19.35
CA GLY A 32 1.36 -0.30 17.95
C GLY A 32 1.95 -1.57 17.35
N LEU A 33 1.49 -1.91 16.13
CA LEU A 33 1.78 -3.19 15.47
C LEU A 33 3.30 -3.49 15.51
N THR A 34 3.70 -4.46 16.34
CA THR A 34 5.12 -4.78 16.55
C THR A 34 5.66 -5.87 15.63
N LYS A 35 4.76 -6.63 14.99
CA LYS A 35 5.11 -7.75 14.11
C LYS A 35 3.98 -8.06 13.13
N CYS A 36 4.34 -8.58 11.96
CA CYS A 36 3.38 -9.12 11.00
C CYS A 36 2.60 -10.28 11.63
N ASP A 37 1.40 -10.51 11.13
CA ASP A 37 0.69 -11.75 11.42
C ASP A 37 1.48 -12.96 10.88
N ASP A 38 1.56 -14.01 11.71
CA ASP A 38 2.14 -15.29 11.29
C ASP A 38 1.05 -16.12 10.62
N VAL A 39 1.06 -16.12 9.28
CA VAL A 39 0.05 -16.77 8.46
C VAL A 39 0.61 -17.94 7.68
N GLN A 40 -0.19 -19.00 7.61
CA GLN A 40 0.13 -20.17 6.80
C GLN A 40 -0.47 -20.00 5.39
N PRO A 41 0.32 -20.19 4.32
CA PRO A 41 -0.20 -20.15 2.96
C PRO A 41 -1.17 -21.31 2.74
N MET A 42 -1.94 -21.23 1.65
CA MET A 42 -2.82 -22.33 1.28
C MET A 42 -2.04 -23.62 0.98
N ASN A 43 -2.65 -24.75 1.32
CA ASN A 43 -2.09 -26.06 0.97
C ASN A 43 -2.03 -26.24 -0.55
N ASP A 44 -1.03 -27.00 -0.99
CA ASP A 44 -0.84 -27.42 -2.39
C ASP A 44 -0.76 -26.24 -3.38
N PHE A 45 -0.19 -25.11 -2.95
CA PHE A 45 -0.05 -23.92 -3.79
C PHE A 45 0.82 -24.20 -5.03
N ASP A 46 0.27 -23.89 -6.21
CA ASP A 46 0.94 -23.95 -7.51
C ASP A 46 1.36 -22.55 -7.98
N SER A 47 2.63 -22.24 -7.77
CA SER A 47 3.29 -20.99 -8.13
C SER A 47 3.27 -20.70 -9.63
N ASP A 48 3.56 -21.71 -10.46
CA ASP A 48 3.63 -21.51 -11.91
C ASP A 48 2.23 -21.18 -12.45
N LYS A 49 1.21 -21.90 -11.98
CA LYS A 49 -0.18 -21.63 -12.36
C LYS A 49 -0.66 -20.27 -11.87
N TYR A 50 -0.26 -19.86 -10.66
CA TYR A 50 -0.62 -18.54 -10.11
C TYR A 50 -0.11 -17.40 -11.00
N PHE A 51 1.19 -17.38 -11.29
CA PHE A 51 1.80 -16.30 -12.08
C PHE A 51 1.53 -16.41 -13.59
N GLU A 52 1.14 -17.59 -14.11
CA GLU A 52 0.70 -17.72 -15.51
C GLU A 52 -0.72 -17.16 -15.70
N LYS A 53 -1.61 -17.33 -14.71
CA LYS A 53 -3.03 -16.99 -14.86
C LYS A 53 -3.42 -15.63 -14.29
N LEU A 54 -2.83 -15.22 -13.17
CA LEU A 54 -3.16 -13.96 -12.47
C LEU A 54 -2.10 -12.87 -12.75
N THR A 55 -1.87 -12.60 -14.04
CA THR A 55 -0.85 -11.64 -14.50
C THR A 55 -1.26 -10.18 -14.35
N HIS A 56 -2.57 -9.88 -14.31
CA HIS A 56 -3.12 -8.55 -14.02
C HIS A 56 -4.40 -8.70 -13.22
N VAL A 57 -4.43 -8.11 -12.04
CA VAL A 57 -5.55 -8.16 -11.10
C VAL A 57 -5.74 -6.82 -10.40
N TYR A 58 -6.92 -6.61 -9.83
CA TYR A 58 -7.31 -5.42 -9.10
C TYR A 58 -7.52 -5.78 -7.64
N THR A 59 -7.10 -4.92 -6.72
CA THR A 59 -7.58 -5.03 -5.33
C THR A 59 -9.07 -4.73 -5.32
N THR A 60 -9.87 -5.70 -4.89
CA THR A 60 -11.33 -5.57 -4.74
C THR A 60 -11.74 -5.29 -3.30
N HIS A 61 -11.00 -5.88 -2.35
CA HIS A 61 -11.24 -5.77 -0.92
C HIS A 61 -9.92 -5.68 -0.17
N SER A 62 -9.86 -4.86 0.89
CA SER A 62 -8.67 -4.65 1.72
C SER A 62 -9.09 -4.49 3.19
N ARG A 63 -8.47 -5.22 4.12
CA ARG A 63 -8.84 -5.19 5.54
C ARG A 63 -8.29 -3.93 6.21
N GLY A 64 -9.16 -3.10 6.78
CA GLY A 64 -8.72 -1.84 7.40
C GLY A 64 -8.02 -0.88 6.43
N GLY A 65 -8.13 -1.14 5.12
CA GLY A 65 -7.48 -0.32 4.08
C GLY A 65 -8.32 0.90 3.72
N ASP A 66 -7.65 1.92 3.20
CA ASP A 66 -8.24 3.12 2.64
C ASP A 66 -8.24 3.06 1.11
N ARG A 67 -8.39 4.21 0.46
CA ARG A 67 -8.26 4.33 -1.00
C ARG A 67 -6.85 3.95 -1.50
N LEU A 68 -5.78 4.27 -0.77
CA LEU A 68 -4.42 3.91 -1.14
C LEU A 68 -4.20 2.40 -1.13
N GLY A 69 -4.88 1.66 -0.24
CA GLY A 69 -4.80 0.20 -0.17
C GLY A 69 -5.74 -0.54 -1.14
N VAL A 70 -6.95 -0.03 -1.36
CA VAL A 70 -7.97 -0.75 -2.16
C VAL A 70 -7.98 -0.35 -3.64
N CYS A 71 -7.48 0.83 -4.02
CA CYS A 71 -7.48 1.32 -5.40
C CYS A 71 -6.24 0.90 -6.20
N LEU A 72 -5.75 -0.32 -5.97
CA LEU A 72 -4.54 -0.83 -6.59
C LEU A 72 -4.81 -1.73 -7.78
N GLU A 73 -3.95 -1.61 -8.78
CA GLU A 73 -3.80 -2.57 -9.85
C GLU A 73 -2.46 -3.28 -9.69
N LEU A 74 -2.47 -4.60 -9.75
CA LEU A 74 -1.30 -5.45 -9.60
C LEU A 74 -1.01 -6.17 -10.91
N LYS A 75 0.24 -6.12 -11.34
CA LYS A 75 0.79 -6.85 -12.48
C LYS A 75 1.89 -7.78 -11.99
N THR A 76 1.77 -9.06 -12.31
CA THR A 76 2.73 -10.08 -11.88
C THR A 76 3.30 -10.86 -13.04
N SER A 77 4.51 -11.35 -12.87
CA SER A 77 5.13 -12.30 -13.80
C SER A 77 6.16 -13.14 -13.06
N LYS A 78 6.45 -14.32 -13.62
CA LYS A 78 7.52 -15.21 -13.18
C LYS A 78 8.35 -15.60 -14.39
N ASP A 79 9.66 -15.42 -14.31
CA ASP A 79 10.55 -15.81 -15.39
C ASP A 79 11.05 -17.25 -15.26
N SER A 80 11.78 -17.72 -16.27
CA SER A 80 12.32 -19.09 -16.30
C SER A 80 13.42 -19.36 -15.27
N SER A 81 13.97 -18.32 -14.64
CA SER A 81 14.92 -18.45 -13.53
C SER A 81 14.21 -18.61 -12.17
N GLY A 82 12.90 -18.37 -12.14
CA GLY A 82 12.10 -18.37 -10.92
C GLY A 82 12.02 -17.01 -10.23
N ALA A 83 12.60 -15.96 -10.83
CA ALA A 83 12.45 -14.59 -10.34
C ALA A 83 11.03 -14.09 -10.64
N ILE A 84 10.44 -13.41 -9.67
CA ILE A 84 9.06 -12.94 -9.71
C ILE A 84 9.06 -11.41 -9.73
N SER A 85 8.28 -10.83 -10.63
CA SER A 85 7.92 -9.41 -10.60
C SER A 85 6.53 -9.25 -9.99
N TYR A 86 6.39 -8.33 -9.04
CA TYR A 86 5.16 -8.07 -8.30
C TYR A 86 4.95 -6.55 -8.23
N ASN A 87 4.40 -5.96 -9.29
CA ASN A 87 4.35 -4.51 -9.44
C ASN A 87 2.92 -4.03 -9.30
N TYR A 88 2.69 -3.00 -8.48
CA TYR A 88 1.36 -2.43 -8.32
C TYR A 88 1.36 -0.92 -8.40
N GLU A 89 0.22 -0.35 -8.79
CA GLU A 89 0.05 1.08 -8.96
C GLU A 89 -1.27 1.58 -8.40
N PHE A 90 -1.22 2.79 -7.84
CA PHE A 90 -2.35 3.64 -7.52
C PHE A 90 -2.33 4.83 -8.48
N ASN A 91 -3.43 5.08 -9.19
CA ASN A 91 -3.52 6.16 -10.17
C ASN A 91 -4.55 7.25 -9.79
N GLY A 92 -5.09 7.20 -8.56
CA GLY A 92 -6.03 8.19 -7.98
C GLY A 92 -7.35 8.39 -8.73
N ASN A 93 -7.55 7.81 -9.91
CA ASN A 93 -8.62 8.15 -10.84
C ASN A 93 -8.79 9.68 -11.04
N GLY A 94 -7.68 10.41 -11.05
CA GLY A 94 -7.67 11.88 -11.17
C GLY A 94 -8.00 12.64 -9.89
N LYS A 95 -8.10 11.96 -8.74
CA LYS A 95 -8.28 12.56 -7.41
C LYS A 95 -7.16 12.08 -6.48
N PRO A 96 -6.34 12.99 -5.93
CA PRO A 96 -5.39 12.63 -4.89
C PRO A 96 -6.09 11.99 -3.69
N GLU A 97 -5.41 11.05 -3.04
CA GLU A 97 -5.72 10.68 -1.67
C GLU A 97 -4.70 11.36 -0.77
N ASP A 98 -5.17 12.20 0.15
CA ASP A 98 -4.36 13.20 0.82
C ASP A 98 -3.55 14.01 -0.21
N TRP A 99 -2.24 14.02 -0.07
CA TRP A 99 -1.25 14.57 -0.99
C TRP A 99 -0.72 13.61 -2.06
N ILE A 100 -1.21 12.37 -2.18
CA ILE A 100 -0.69 11.41 -3.17
C ILE A 100 -1.62 11.40 -4.38
N LYS A 101 -1.12 11.86 -5.53
CA LYS A 101 -1.83 11.79 -6.83
C LYS A 101 -1.83 10.37 -7.37
N ALA A 102 -0.66 9.76 -7.35
CA ALA A 102 -0.40 8.43 -7.87
C ALA A 102 0.84 7.85 -7.21
N TYR A 103 0.99 6.54 -7.25
CA TYR A 103 2.26 5.90 -6.95
C TYR A 103 2.41 4.60 -7.71
N THR A 104 3.66 4.24 -7.97
CA THR A 104 4.03 2.96 -8.58
C THR A 104 4.99 2.23 -7.66
N VAL A 105 4.76 0.95 -7.41
CA VAL A 105 5.69 0.07 -6.71
C VAL A 105 6.16 -1.01 -7.67
N ASN A 106 7.46 -1.15 -7.77
CA ASN A 106 8.10 -2.22 -8.52
C ASN A 106 8.80 -3.15 -7.54
N CYS A 107 8.43 -4.41 -7.54
CA CYS A 107 9.03 -5.39 -6.66
C CYS A 107 9.60 -6.56 -7.46
N THR A 108 10.74 -7.05 -6.99
CA THR A 108 11.35 -8.29 -7.49
C THR A 108 11.67 -9.21 -6.33
N GLY A 109 11.46 -10.51 -6.51
CA GLY A 109 11.63 -11.45 -5.42
C GLY A 109 11.54 -12.90 -5.84
N THR A 110 11.43 -13.77 -4.84
CA THR A 110 11.36 -15.22 -5.02
C THR A 110 10.36 -15.83 -4.04
N GLU A 111 9.89 -17.02 -4.40
CA GLU A 111 9.12 -17.87 -3.49
C GLU A 111 10.03 -18.50 -2.43
N ASP A 112 9.50 -18.66 -1.23
CA ASP A 112 10.16 -19.41 -0.16
C ASP A 112 10.27 -20.90 -0.53
N SER A 113 11.47 -21.47 -0.36
CA SER A 113 11.73 -22.85 -0.74
C SER A 113 11.10 -23.89 0.18
N GLU A 114 10.80 -23.53 1.43
CA GLU A 114 10.21 -24.41 2.45
C GLU A 114 8.68 -24.26 2.52
N HIS A 115 8.17 -23.05 2.26
CA HIS A 115 6.76 -22.69 2.38
C HIS A 115 6.21 -22.14 1.06
N LYS A 116 5.77 -23.05 0.16
CA LYS A 116 5.14 -22.66 -1.10
C LYS A 116 3.96 -21.71 -0.89
N GLY A 117 3.86 -20.70 -1.73
CA GLY A 117 2.87 -19.62 -1.61
C GLY A 117 3.25 -18.50 -0.64
N GLN A 118 4.43 -18.56 -0.01
CA GLN A 118 5.07 -17.42 0.65
C GLN A 118 6.16 -16.83 -0.24
N PHE A 119 6.24 -15.50 -0.26
CA PHE A 119 7.15 -14.75 -1.11
C PHE A 119 7.82 -13.64 -0.31
N SER A 120 9.07 -13.38 -0.65
CA SER A 120 9.81 -12.21 -0.18
C SER A 120 10.23 -11.38 -1.39
N PHE A 121 9.97 -10.08 -1.29
CA PHE A 121 10.25 -9.13 -2.34
C PHE A 121 11.05 -7.95 -1.82
N ASP A 122 11.95 -7.46 -2.66
CA ASP A 122 12.57 -6.14 -2.53
C ASP A 122 11.81 -5.17 -3.43
N CYS A 123 11.21 -4.15 -2.83
CA CYS A 123 10.34 -3.20 -3.51
C CYS A 123 10.99 -1.82 -3.62
N THR A 124 10.65 -1.13 -4.70
CA THR A 124 10.91 0.29 -4.93
C THR A 124 9.59 0.98 -5.18
N GLN A 125 9.23 1.95 -4.34
CA GLN A 125 8.08 2.82 -4.52
C GLN A 125 8.50 4.16 -5.10
N LYS A 126 7.64 4.71 -5.95
CA LYS A 126 7.75 6.03 -6.56
C LYS A 126 6.45 6.77 -6.33
N LEU A 127 6.50 7.87 -5.59
CA LEU A 127 5.33 8.73 -5.32
C LEU A 127 5.25 9.88 -6.32
N ASP A 128 4.03 10.18 -6.77
CA ASP A 128 3.62 11.43 -7.42
C ASP A 128 2.79 12.23 -6.41
N LEU A 129 3.36 13.34 -5.93
CA LEU A 129 2.82 14.14 -4.83
C LEU A 129 2.11 15.40 -5.35
N ASP A 130 1.04 15.79 -4.67
CA ASP A 130 0.35 17.03 -4.91
C ASP A 130 1.00 18.21 -4.18
N LEU A 131 2.18 18.63 -4.67
CA LEU A 131 3.00 19.66 -4.04
C LEU A 131 2.25 20.96 -3.71
N GLU A 132 1.24 21.35 -4.50
CA GLU A 132 0.44 22.54 -4.17
C GLU A 132 -0.46 22.29 -2.94
N SER A 133 -1.11 21.14 -2.83
CA SER A 133 -1.87 20.77 -1.63
C SER A 133 -0.97 20.67 -0.39
N ILE A 134 0.22 20.05 -0.54
CA ILE A 134 1.22 20.02 0.53
C ILE A 134 1.56 21.44 0.98
N LYS A 135 1.90 22.30 0.03
CA LYS A 135 2.26 23.69 0.30
C LYS A 135 1.14 24.43 1.03
N GLU A 136 -0.11 24.28 0.59
CA GLU A 136 -1.25 24.94 1.24
C GLU A 136 -1.39 24.52 2.71
N ASP A 137 -1.24 23.24 3.02
CA ASP A 137 -1.34 22.74 4.38
C ASP A 137 -0.17 23.18 5.25
N LEU A 138 1.06 23.08 4.75
CA LEU A 138 2.26 23.58 5.44
C LEU A 138 2.17 25.09 5.73
N LEU A 139 1.61 25.87 4.81
CA LEU A 139 1.43 27.31 5.00
C LEU A 139 0.36 27.65 6.06
N LYS A 140 -0.64 26.79 6.28
CA LYS A 140 -1.63 26.94 7.36
C LYS A 140 -1.00 26.72 8.73
N GLU A 141 -0.03 25.81 8.82
CA GLU A 141 0.68 25.51 10.07
C GLU A 141 1.78 26.52 10.42
N ALA A 142 2.36 27.16 9.41
CA ALA A 142 3.40 28.17 9.59
C ALA A 142 2.90 29.40 10.37
N LYS A 143 3.53 29.68 11.52
CA LYS A 143 3.14 30.75 12.45
C LYS A 143 3.87 32.06 12.18
N THR A 144 4.96 32.01 11.43
CA THR A 144 5.84 33.15 11.16
C THR A 144 6.11 33.33 9.67
N ASP A 145 6.42 34.55 9.24
CA ASP A 145 6.80 34.83 7.85
C ASP A 145 8.08 34.09 7.43
N LYS A 146 8.97 33.81 8.40
CA LYS A 146 10.16 33.00 8.17
C LYS A 146 9.81 31.55 7.81
N GLU A 147 8.92 30.92 8.58
CA GLU A 147 8.45 29.56 8.30
C GLU A 147 7.73 29.48 6.95
N LYS A 148 6.91 30.49 6.62
CA LYS A 148 6.24 30.55 5.31
C LYS A 148 7.22 30.62 4.14
N ALA A 149 8.25 31.46 4.26
CA ALA A 149 9.31 31.56 3.26
C ALA A 149 10.09 30.24 3.11
N GLU A 150 10.35 29.54 4.22
CA GLU A 150 11.00 28.23 4.22
C GLU A 150 10.14 27.16 3.53
N VAL A 151 8.82 27.15 3.76
CA VAL A 151 7.88 26.26 3.06
C VAL A 151 7.90 26.51 1.55
N GLU A 152 7.82 27.78 1.13
CA GLU A 152 7.86 28.12 -0.30
C GLU A 152 9.18 27.74 -0.96
N GLU A 153 10.30 27.95 -0.28
CA GLU A 153 11.63 27.55 -0.77
C GLU A 153 11.78 26.01 -0.81
N GLY A 154 11.27 25.31 0.21
CA GLY A 154 11.26 23.85 0.27
C GLY A 154 10.49 23.21 -0.88
N ILE A 155 9.28 23.70 -1.17
CA ILE A 155 8.47 23.22 -2.30
C ILE A 155 9.16 23.49 -3.64
N LYS A 156 9.72 24.68 -3.85
CA LYS A 156 10.42 25.04 -5.11
C LYS A 156 11.68 24.20 -5.35
N ASN A 157 12.36 23.79 -4.28
CA ASN A 157 13.58 22.98 -4.34
C ASN A 157 13.29 21.48 -4.25
N THR A 158 12.02 21.11 -3.98
CA THR A 158 11.56 19.73 -4.15
C THR A 158 11.41 19.55 -5.64
N ASP A 159 12.38 18.87 -6.26
CA ASP A 159 12.20 18.42 -7.63
C ASP A 159 10.87 17.67 -7.70
N GLU A 160 10.06 17.89 -8.74
CA GLU A 160 8.92 17.01 -9.11
C GLU A 160 9.37 15.53 -9.30
N GLY A 161 10.67 15.27 -9.15
CA GLY A 161 11.28 13.97 -9.04
C GLY A 161 10.81 13.21 -7.81
N VAL A 162 9.79 12.38 -8.02
CA VAL A 162 9.79 10.95 -7.65
C VAL A 162 10.49 10.68 -6.31
N HIS A 163 9.76 10.81 -5.21
CA HIS A 163 10.24 10.26 -3.95
C HIS A 163 10.37 8.73 -4.12
N LYS A 164 11.59 8.21 -3.95
CA LYS A 164 11.90 6.80 -4.15
C LYS A 164 12.23 6.14 -2.82
N ASP A 165 11.36 5.23 -2.39
CA ASP A 165 11.56 4.46 -1.17
C ASP A 165 11.80 2.99 -1.49
N GLU A 166 12.64 2.36 -0.69
CA GLU A 166 12.92 0.93 -0.77
C GLU A 166 12.44 0.25 0.50
N PHE A 167 11.69 -0.84 0.34
CA PHE A 167 11.18 -1.61 1.47
C PHE A 167 11.07 -3.10 1.13
N PRO A 168 11.25 -3.98 2.13
CA PRO A 168 10.94 -5.39 1.98
C PRO A 168 9.42 -5.61 2.07
N LEU A 169 8.90 -6.49 1.22
CA LEU A 169 7.50 -6.92 1.23
C LEU A 169 7.45 -8.44 1.33
N LYS A 170 6.68 -8.94 2.29
CA LYS A 170 6.34 -10.35 2.44
C LYS A 170 4.90 -10.55 2.01
N VAL A 171 4.65 -11.60 1.24
CA VAL A 171 3.30 -11.96 0.79
C VAL A 171 3.06 -13.45 1.03
N ALA A 172 1.88 -13.80 1.54
CA ALA A 172 1.42 -15.17 1.62
C ALA A 172 0.07 -15.33 0.91
N VAL A 173 -0.05 -16.31 0.01
CA VAL A 173 -1.31 -16.62 -0.67
C VAL A 173 -2.14 -17.55 0.21
N LEU A 174 -3.27 -17.06 0.71
CA LEU A 174 -4.13 -17.77 1.68
C LEU A 174 -5.26 -18.56 1.01
N SER A 175 -5.67 -18.13 -0.19
CA SER A 175 -6.66 -18.80 -1.04
C SER A 175 -6.59 -18.28 -2.47
N THR A 176 -6.70 -19.14 -3.47
CA THR A 176 -6.89 -18.73 -4.87
C THR A 176 -7.53 -19.87 -5.66
N ASP A 177 -8.29 -19.53 -6.70
CA ASP A 177 -8.77 -20.47 -7.71
C ASP A 177 -7.86 -20.54 -8.95
N TYR A 178 -6.78 -19.76 -8.95
CA TYR A 178 -5.84 -19.56 -10.05
C TYR A 178 -6.46 -19.00 -11.33
N LYS A 179 -7.62 -18.35 -11.25
CA LYS A 179 -8.33 -17.86 -12.44
C LYS A 179 -8.91 -16.48 -12.24
N GLU A 180 -9.67 -16.32 -11.17
CA GLU A 180 -10.44 -15.11 -10.95
C GLU A 180 -9.92 -14.33 -9.76
N TYR A 181 -9.47 -14.98 -8.69
CA TYR A 181 -9.15 -14.28 -7.46
C TYR A 181 -7.93 -14.82 -6.70
N ALA A 182 -7.41 -13.99 -5.81
CA ALA A 182 -6.48 -14.41 -4.76
C ALA A 182 -6.77 -13.63 -3.47
N LEU A 183 -6.89 -14.34 -2.34
CA LEU A 183 -6.77 -13.76 -1.01
C LEU A 183 -5.32 -13.89 -0.56
N ILE A 184 -4.71 -12.78 -0.21
CA ILE A 184 -3.35 -12.72 0.30
C ILE A 184 -3.30 -12.06 1.67
N HIS A 185 -2.22 -12.35 2.37
CA HIS A 185 -1.68 -11.48 3.41
C HIS A 185 -0.44 -10.79 2.84
N SER A 186 -0.29 -9.51 3.13
CA SER A 186 0.86 -8.69 2.78
C SER A 186 1.39 -8.00 4.01
N CYS A 187 2.71 -8.04 4.22
CA CYS A 187 3.36 -7.32 5.29
C CYS A 187 4.61 -6.60 4.79
N ALA A 188 4.76 -5.32 5.10
CA ALA A 188 5.91 -4.51 4.70
C ALA A 188 6.47 -3.69 5.87
N ASP A 189 7.80 -3.60 5.91
CA ASP A 189 8.51 -2.67 6.80
C ASP A 189 8.85 -1.41 6.02
N MET A 190 7.95 -0.42 6.05
CA MET A 190 8.17 0.86 5.37
C MET A 190 9.01 1.77 6.25
N LYS A 191 9.97 2.48 5.66
CA LYS A 191 10.78 3.46 6.38
C LYS A 191 10.42 4.85 5.90
N ILE A 192 9.97 5.68 6.83
CA ILE A 192 9.85 7.12 6.59
C ILE A 192 10.83 7.77 7.55
N GLU A 193 11.87 8.37 6.98
CA GLU A 193 13.04 8.87 7.69
C GLU A 193 13.73 7.80 8.57
N ASN A 194 13.69 7.97 9.89
CA ASN A 194 14.30 7.09 10.89
C ASN A 194 13.27 6.22 11.63
N THR A 195 12.01 6.27 11.21
CA THR A 195 10.93 5.49 11.81
C THR A 195 10.50 4.39 10.84
N THR A 196 10.45 3.17 11.34
CA THR A 196 9.88 2.03 10.62
C THR A 196 8.40 1.94 10.95
N TYR A 197 7.57 1.88 9.91
CA TYR A 197 6.14 1.66 9.96
C TYR A 197 5.86 0.26 9.44
N LEU A 198 5.19 -0.54 10.26
CA LEU A 198 4.76 -1.86 9.87
C LEU A 198 3.39 -1.76 9.20
N VAL A 199 3.30 -2.19 7.95
CA VAL A 199 2.05 -2.27 7.21
C VAL A 199 1.68 -3.74 7.07
N ASP A 200 0.66 -4.18 7.82
CA ASP A 200 0.15 -5.55 7.80
C ASP A 200 -1.28 -5.53 7.27
N ASN A 201 -1.57 -6.31 6.23
CA ASN A 201 -2.87 -6.23 5.56
C ASN A 201 -3.30 -7.56 4.92
N TYR A 202 -4.60 -7.75 4.81
CA TYR A 202 -5.25 -8.83 4.10
C TYR A 202 -6.00 -8.28 2.89
N VAL A 203 -5.67 -8.79 1.71
CA VAL A 203 -6.10 -8.20 0.44
C VAL A 203 -6.73 -9.27 -0.45
N VAL A 204 -7.85 -8.93 -1.07
CA VAL A 204 -8.48 -9.77 -2.10
C VAL A 204 -8.27 -9.14 -3.46
N PHE A 205 -7.49 -9.83 -4.28
CA PHE A 205 -7.36 -9.52 -5.69
C PHE A 205 -8.40 -10.23 -6.53
N ASN A 206 -8.83 -9.59 -7.62
CA ASN A 206 -9.65 -10.20 -8.64
C ASN A 206 -9.27 -9.72 -10.05
N VAL A 207 -9.44 -10.54 -11.08
CA VAL A 207 -9.24 -10.14 -12.48
C VAL A 207 -10.28 -9.12 -12.97
N LYS A 208 -11.42 -9.00 -12.28
CA LYS A 208 -12.44 -7.96 -12.53
C LYS A 208 -12.42 -6.94 -11.40
N GLU A 209 -12.36 -5.66 -11.76
CA GLU A 209 -12.27 -4.56 -10.79
C GLU A 209 -13.48 -4.44 -9.85
N ASP A 210 -14.66 -4.84 -10.31
CA ASP A 210 -15.94 -4.71 -9.61
C ASP A 210 -16.48 -6.05 -9.09
N ALA A 211 -15.61 -7.06 -9.00
CA ALA A 211 -16.01 -8.36 -8.49
C ALA A 211 -16.46 -8.29 -7.02
N GLU A 212 -17.57 -8.95 -6.74
CA GLU A 212 -17.98 -9.27 -5.38
C GLU A 212 -16.98 -10.24 -4.72
N LEU A 213 -17.02 -10.28 -3.39
CA LEU A 213 -16.20 -11.18 -2.59
C LEU A 213 -16.50 -12.66 -2.94
N PRO A 214 -15.50 -13.46 -3.38
CA PRO A 214 -15.69 -14.86 -3.72
C PRO A 214 -16.18 -15.70 -2.52
N GLU A 215 -17.01 -16.72 -2.76
CA GLU A 215 -17.61 -17.52 -1.69
C GLU A 215 -16.55 -18.28 -0.87
N GLU A 216 -15.50 -18.78 -1.51
CA GLU A 216 -14.37 -19.42 -0.84
C GLU A 216 -13.64 -18.44 0.09
N VAL A 217 -13.55 -17.16 -0.28
CA VAL A 217 -12.97 -16.11 0.57
C VAL A 217 -13.89 -15.82 1.75
N LYS A 218 -15.21 -15.75 1.54
CA LYS A 218 -16.20 -15.62 2.63
C LYS A 218 -16.10 -16.77 3.63
N GLN A 219 -15.87 -17.99 3.16
CA GLN A 219 -15.65 -19.15 4.02
C GLN A 219 -14.34 -19.03 4.81
N LYS A 220 -13.26 -18.56 4.18
CA LYS A 220 -12.00 -18.25 4.87
C LYS A 220 -12.18 -17.19 5.95
N PHE A 221 -12.89 -16.10 5.65
CA PHE A 221 -13.18 -15.04 6.62
C PHE A 221 -13.93 -15.60 7.83
N LYS A 222 -14.96 -16.42 7.62
CA LYS A 222 -15.66 -17.12 8.72
C LYS A 222 -14.71 -18.00 9.54
N GLY A 223 -13.78 -18.71 8.88
CA GLY A 223 -12.76 -19.52 9.54
C GLY A 223 -11.79 -18.71 10.40
N TYR A 224 -11.47 -17.47 9.99
CA TYR A 224 -10.64 -16.53 10.75
C TYR A 224 -11.43 -15.68 11.75
N GLY A 225 -12.77 -15.78 11.76
CA GLY A 225 -13.63 -14.93 12.58
C GLY A 225 -13.74 -13.49 12.10
N TRP A 226 -13.38 -13.20 10.85
CA TRP A 226 -13.47 -11.86 10.26
C TRP A 226 -14.87 -11.56 9.74
N GLN A 227 -15.25 -10.29 9.84
CA GLN A 227 -16.50 -9.78 9.29
C GLN A 227 -16.23 -9.12 7.94
N GLU A 228 -17.07 -9.39 6.93
CA GLU A 228 -16.90 -8.86 5.57
C GLU A 228 -16.91 -7.32 5.54
N ASN A 229 -17.69 -6.67 6.40
CA ASN A 229 -17.77 -5.20 6.50
C ASN A 229 -16.51 -4.53 7.07
N LYS A 230 -15.53 -5.29 7.56
CA LYS A 230 -14.21 -4.78 7.96
C LYS A 230 -13.25 -4.67 6.76
N PHE A 231 -13.68 -5.10 5.59
CA PHE A 231 -12.93 -4.96 4.35
C PHE A 231 -13.51 -3.82 3.54
N VAL A 232 -12.69 -2.81 3.29
CA VAL A 232 -13.03 -1.71 2.40
C VAL A 232 -13.04 -2.23 0.97
N THR A 233 -14.07 -1.86 0.22
CA THR A 233 -14.33 -2.31 -1.15
C THR A 233 -13.82 -1.31 -2.17
N ARG A 234 -13.41 -1.79 -3.37
CA ARG A 234 -12.96 -0.93 -4.49
C ARG A 234 -14.02 0.05 -4.99
N GLU A 235 -15.29 -0.08 -4.58
CA GLU A 235 -16.32 0.92 -4.89
C GLU A 235 -15.93 2.34 -4.48
N ILE A 236 -15.14 2.49 -3.40
CA ILE A 236 -14.63 3.79 -2.94
C ILE A 236 -13.75 4.47 -4.01
N CYS A 237 -13.14 3.71 -4.91
CA CYS A 237 -12.32 4.22 -6.00
C CYS A 237 -13.15 4.91 -7.10
N LYS A 238 -14.44 4.58 -7.22
CA LYS A 238 -15.37 5.16 -8.20
C LYS A 238 -15.96 6.49 -7.71
N ASN A 239 -16.07 6.69 -6.39
CA ASN A 239 -16.91 7.73 -5.79
C ASN A 239 -16.22 8.55 -4.70
N ALA A 240 -15.14 9.28 -4.99
CA ALA A 240 -14.67 10.32 -4.06
C ALA A 240 -15.55 11.58 -4.12
N GLU A 241 -16.84 11.44 -3.80
CA GLU A 241 -17.58 12.45 -3.03
C GLU A 241 -17.91 11.82 -1.68
N ILE A 242 -16.91 11.71 -0.79
CA ILE A 242 -17.13 11.31 0.59
C ILE A 242 -16.89 12.54 1.47
N LYS A 243 -18.03 13.17 1.78
CA LYS A 243 -18.38 14.13 2.84
C LYS A 243 -17.32 15.17 3.28
N LYS A 244 -17.62 16.42 2.89
CA LYS A 244 -17.21 17.65 3.57
C LYS A 244 -17.47 17.63 5.08
#